data_AF-A0A956RJT1-F1
#
_entry.id   AF-A0A956RJT1-F1
#
_cell.length_a   1.000
_cell.length_b   1.000
_cell.length_c   1.000
_cell.angle_alpha   90.00
_cell.angle_beta   90.00
_cell.angle_gamma   90.00
#
_symmetry.space_group_name_H-M   'P 1'
#
loop_
_entity.id
_entity.type
_entity.pdbx_description
1 polymer ?
#
loop_
_entity_poly.entity_id
_entity_poly.type
_entity_poly.pdbx_seq_one_letter_code
_entity_poly.pdbx_strand_id
1 'polypeptide(L)'
;MLAEARRDDGARVPGRINLLGFPELPGRDELLATLAACGIELGCEMFPDLDPARLRDFARAELLVVYPWDRYEEPIERLLAAFSDIPAVRPPAPFGVRCSAAWLTEVASALGRRGALEATWREDQVDWGPTWEALRARAGGYRLGFVCDDSDWRATLRASRRMGVPLLELVMELGFAGVDVFAFAGVRRPAPPRDPRVALHTFTTRDELVEGLRRSRAVSFYSELYYDRRLSRLGKNSFSLRDVACGPRGAVRTLERLLTRAQLPFYRRYASLLGEPFTIGEGA
;
A
#
# COMPACT_ATOMS: atom_id res chain seq x y z
N MET A 1 26.28 22.27 -1.71
CA MET A 1 24.84 22.05 -1.96
C MET A 1 23.97 22.13 -0.70
N LEU A 2 23.85 21.09 0.17
CA LEU A 2 22.94 21.17 1.34
C LEU A 2 23.30 22.31 2.32
N ALA A 3 24.59 22.56 2.54
CA ALA A 3 25.06 23.67 3.37
C ALA A 3 24.82 25.06 2.77
N GLU A 4 24.66 25.18 1.45
CA GLU A 4 24.35 26.46 0.77
C GLU A 4 22.86 26.75 0.78
N ALA A 5 22.02 25.72 0.63
CA ALA A 5 20.55 25.85 0.74
C ALA A 5 20.10 26.37 2.11
N ARG A 6 20.87 26.08 3.16
CA ARG A 6 20.63 26.57 4.53
C ARG A 6 20.90 28.07 4.75
N ARG A 7 21.56 28.77 3.83
CA ARG A 7 21.93 30.19 4.04
C ARG A 7 20.84 31.18 3.60
N ASP A 8 19.81 30.70 2.92
CA ASP A 8 18.71 31.50 2.39
C ASP A 8 17.44 31.19 3.21
N ASP A 9 17.45 31.56 4.49
CA ASP A 9 16.41 31.29 5.50
C ASP A 9 15.16 32.15 5.27
N GLY A 10 14.48 31.94 4.14
CA GLY A 10 13.13 32.45 3.97
C GLY A 10 12.24 31.99 5.13
N ALA A 11 11.46 32.91 5.71
CA ALA A 11 10.57 32.57 6.81
C ALA A 11 9.68 31.37 6.46
N ARG A 12 9.51 30.45 7.43
CA ARG A 12 8.62 29.29 7.27
C ARG A 12 7.20 29.75 6.97
N VAL A 13 6.53 29.05 6.07
CA VAL A 13 5.15 29.32 5.69
C VAL A 13 4.22 28.49 6.58
N PRO A 14 3.35 29.11 7.39
CA PRO A 14 2.41 28.37 8.23
C PRO A 14 1.52 27.42 7.42
N GLY A 15 1.32 26.20 7.91
CA GLY A 15 0.54 25.15 7.27
C GLY A 15 1.24 24.45 6.11
N ARG A 16 2.46 24.84 5.71
CA ARG A 16 3.16 24.25 4.56
C ARG A 16 3.89 22.98 4.96
N ILE A 17 3.64 21.88 4.25
CA ILE A 17 4.34 20.60 4.43
C ILE A 17 5.22 20.25 3.23
N ASN A 18 6.28 19.48 3.46
CA ASN A 18 6.97 18.77 2.37
C ASN A 18 6.80 17.26 2.54
N LEU A 19 6.65 16.55 1.42
CA LEU A 19 6.59 15.09 1.40
C LEU A 19 7.96 14.52 1.04
N LEU A 20 8.44 13.55 1.83
CA LEU A 20 9.69 12.84 1.57
C LEU A 20 9.39 11.39 1.18
N GLY A 21 9.67 11.04 -0.07
CA GLY A 21 9.56 9.66 -0.57
C GLY A 21 8.14 9.15 -0.79
N PHE A 22 7.13 10.02 -0.80
CA PHE A 22 5.75 9.63 -1.10
C PHE A 22 5.60 9.44 -2.62
N PRO A 23 5.40 8.21 -3.12
CA PRO A 23 5.24 7.97 -4.55
C PRO A 23 3.94 8.58 -5.12
N GLU A 24 3.96 8.85 -6.42
CA GLU A 24 2.73 9.12 -7.19
C GLU A 24 1.86 7.87 -7.24
N LEU A 25 0.74 7.91 -6.54
CA LEU A 25 -0.20 6.79 -6.42
C LEU A 25 -1.64 7.26 -6.67
N PRO A 26 -2.51 6.38 -7.18
CA PRO A 26 -3.92 6.69 -7.32
C PRO A 26 -4.55 7.10 -5.97
N GLY A 27 -5.33 8.18 -5.96
CA GLY A 27 -5.97 8.71 -4.75
C GLY A 27 -5.13 9.70 -3.93
N ARG A 28 -3.89 9.95 -4.34
CA ARG A 28 -3.00 10.91 -3.67
C ARG A 28 -3.57 12.33 -3.68
N ASP A 29 -4.08 12.80 -4.81
CA ASP A 29 -4.63 14.17 -4.93
C ASP A 29 -5.81 14.40 -3.99
N GLU A 30 -6.66 13.40 -3.80
CA GLU A 30 -7.79 13.46 -2.87
C GLU A 30 -7.31 13.56 -1.41
N LEU A 31 -6.27 12.80 -1.05
CA LEU A 31 -5.65 12.85 0.27
C LEU A 31 -5.06 14.24 0.54
N LEU A 32 -4.39 14.83 -0.46
CA LEU A 32 -3.82 16.18 -0.36
C LEU A 32 -4.91 17.26 -0.36
N ALA A 33 -6.02 17.05 -1.07
CA ALA A 33 -7.18 17.94 -1.03
C ALA A 33 -7.81 17.97 0.37
N THR A 34 -7.87 16.84 1.09
CA THR A 34 -8.30 16.82 2.50
C THR A 34 -7.40 17.67 3.38
N LEU A 35 -6.08 17.60 3.20
CA LEU A 35 -5.14 18.46 3.93
C LEU A 35 -5.33 19.94 3.56
N ALA A 36 -5.47 20.26 2.28
CA ALA A 36 -5.68 21.62 1.81
C ALA A 36 -6.96 22.25 2.39
N ALA A 37 -8.04 21.48 2.50
CA ALA A 37 -9.27 21.91 3.17
C ALA A 37 -9.06 22.25 4.67
N CYS A 38 -8.02 21.70 5.29
CA CYS A 38 -7.62 22.01 6.67
C CYS A 38 -6.63 23.20 6.78
N GLY A 39 -6.34 23.88 5.67
CA GLY A 39 -5.32 24.93 5.58
C GLY A 39 -3.90 24.38 5.62
N ILE A 40 -3.69 23.14 5.17
CA ILE A 40 -2.38 22.50 5.08
C ILE A 40 -2.01 22.37 3.60
N GLU A 41 -0.96 23.07 3.18
CA GLU A 41 -0.57 23.15 1.78
C GLU A 41 0.68 22.30 1.50
N LEU A 42 0.70 21.64 0.34
CA LEU A 42 1.90 20.98 -0.15
C LEU A 42 2.89 22.01 -0.69
N GLY A 43 4.10 22.03 -0.12
CA GLY A 43 5.18 22.89 -0.57
C GLY A 43 5.99 22.26 -1.69
N CYS A 44 6.73 21.20 -1.36
CA CYS A 44 7.46 20.43 -2.35
C CYS A 44 7.53 18.95 -1.98
N GLU A 45 8.01 18.18 -2.94
CA GLU A 45 8.21 16.74 -2.83
C GLU A 45 9.65 16.41 -3.14
N MET A 46 10.21 15.55 -2.30
CA MET A 46 11.57 15.05 -2.44
C MET A 46 11.53 13.54 -2.66
N PHE A 47 12.37 13.09 -3.60
CA PHE A 47 12.52 11.71 -4.05
C PHE A 47 11.36 11.20 -4.94
N PRO A 48 11.66 10.51 -6.06
CA PRO A 48 12.98 10.06 -6.50
C PRO A 48 13.92 11.19 -6.96
N ASP A 49 13.36 12.33 -7.37
CA ASP A 49 14.14 13.43 -7.94
C ASP A 49 14.52 14.45 -6.86
N LEU A 50 15.80 14.84 -6.84
CA LEU A 50 16.33 15.89 -5.98
C LEU A 50 16.72 17.08 -6.87
N ASP A 51 15.84 18.07 -6.95
CA ASP A 51 16.07 19.29 -7.72
C ASP A 51 16.67 20.39 -6.80
N PRO A 52 17.88 20.91 -7.09
CA PRO A 52 18.49 21.99 -6.33
C PRO A 52 17.61 23.25 -6.24
N ALA A 53 16.78 23.53 -7.25
CA ALA A 53 15.84 24.66 -7.19
C ALA A 53 14.79 24.47 -6.08
N ARG A 54 14.34 23.23 -5.86
CA ARG A 54 13.36 22.88 -4.82
C ARG A 54 13.97 22.90 -3.41
N LEU A 55 15.28 22.80 -3.25
CA LEU A 55 15.92 22.84 -1.92
C LEU A 55 15.75 24.18 -1.20
N ARG A 56 15.60 25.29 -1.93
CA ARG A 56 15.30 26.59 -1.32
C ARG A 56 13.86 26.65 -0.80
N ASP A 57 12.91 26.19 -1.61
CA ASP A 57 11.52 26.08 -1.18
C ASP A 57 11.30 25.03 -0.09
N PHE A 58 12.19 24.04 -0.01
CA PHE A 58 12.17 23.01 1.02
C PHE A 58 12.32 23.60 2.43
N ALA A 59 13.26 24.53 2.62
CA ALA A 59 13.54 25.17 3.90
C ALA A 59 12.34 25.96 4.47
N ARG A 60 11.38 26.32 3.61
CA ARG A 60 10.21 27.13 3.97
C ARG A 60 9.05 26.31 4.54
N ALA A 61 9.14 24.98 4.60
CA ALA A 61 8.10 24.16 5.20
C ALA A 61 8.06 24.31 6.73
N GLU A 62 6.86 24.19 7.28
CA GLU A 62 6.65 24.08 8.73
C GLU A 62 6.85 22.65 9.21
N LEU A 63 6.57 21.64 8.37
CA LEU A 63 6.65 20.23 8.73
C LEU A 63 7.16 19.36 7.56
N LEU A 64 7.97 18.36 7.88
CA LEU A 64 8.38 17.30 6.96
C LEU A 64 7.55 16.03 7.22
N VAL A 65 6.97 15.45 6.18
CA VAL A 65 6.19 14.21 6.27
C VAL A 65 6.95 13.11 5.53
N VAL A 66 7.47 12.16 6.30
CA VAL A 66 8.27 11.04 5.80
C VAL A 66 7.36 9.87 5.46
N TYR A 67 7.43 9.42 4.21
CA TYR A 67 6.73 8.22 3.77
C TYR A 67 7.50 6.95 4.19
N PRO A 68 6.85 5.91 4.74
CA PRO A 68 7.54 4.74 5.29
C PRO A 68 7.95 3.74 4.19
N TRP A 69 8.96 4.10 3.41
CA TRP A 69 9.53 3.26 2.35
C TRP A 69 11.05 3.16 2.44
N ASP A 70 11.55 1.95 2.75
CA ASP A 70 12.98 1.66 2.96
C ASP A 70 13.87 2.09 1.79
N ARG A 71 13.33 2.21 0.57
CA ARG A 71 14.07 2.61 -0.63
C ARG A 71 14.80 3.95 -0.46
N TYR A 72 14.25 4.86 0.33
CA TYR A 72 14.79 6.20 0.51
C TYR A 72 15.19 6.51 1.96
N GLU A 73 15.25 5.50 2.84
CA GLU A 73 15.52 5.71 4.26
C GLU A 73 16.84 6.48 4.47
N GLU A 74 17.95 5.98 3.95
CA GLU A 74 19.26 6.63 4.13
C GLU A 74 19.32 8.06 3.53
N PRO A 75 18.90 8.31 2.27
CA PRO A 75 18.82 9.68 1.75
C PRO A 75 17.92 10.62 2.58
N ILE A 76 16.80 10.12 3.08
CA ILE A 76 15.89 10.89 3.94
C ILE A 76 16.55 11.23 5.26
N GLU A 77 17.22 10.29 5.94
CA GLU A 77 17.91 10.57 7.20
C GLU A 77 18.98 11.66 7.04
N ARG A 78 19.74 11.63 5.93
CA ARG A 78 20.73 12.68 5.63
C ARG A 78 20.06 14.04 5.43
N LEU A 79 18.91 14.08 4.77
CA LEU A 79 18.14 15.30 4.56
C LEU A 79 17.57 15.83 5.90
N LEU A 80 17.00 14.96 6.73
CA LEU A 80 16.51 15.33 8.06
C LEU A 80 17.62 15.87 8.96
N ALA A 81 18.81 15.26 8.92
CA ALA A 81 19.98 15.78 9.64
C ALA A 81 20.41 17.16 9.12
N ALA A 82 20.31 17.40 7.81
CA ALA A 82 20.63 18.68 7.20
C ALA A 82 19.58 19.77 7.47
N PHE A 83 18.34 19.42 7.80
CA PHE A 83 17.23 20.33 8.11
C PHE A 83 16.63 20.05 9.49
N SER A 84 17.51 19.79 10.47
CA SER A 84 17.16 19.33 11.82
C SER A 84 16.28 20.30 12.64
N ASP A 85 16.16 21.54 12.19
CA ASP A 85 15.34 22.57 12.78
C ASP A 85 13.86 22.47 12.35
N ILE A 86 13.56 21.78 11.25
CA ILE A 86 12.18 21.54 10.78
C ILE A 86 11.67 20.24 11.41
N PRO A 87 10.53 20.25 12.13
CA PRO A 87 9.98 19.03 12.69
C PRO A 87 9.59 18.04 11.58
N ALA A 88 9.68 16.75 11.90
CA ALA A 88 9.32 15.68 10.99
C ALA A 88 8.38 14.67 11.66
N VAL A 89 7.44 14.13 10.89
CA VAL A 89 6.54 13.04 11.30
C VAL A 89 6.70 11.83 10.38
N ARG A 90 6.37 10.63 10.88
CA ARG A 90 6.50 9.35 10.17
C ARG A 90 5.19 8.57 10.23
N PRO A 91 4.10 9.12 9.67
CA PRO A 91 2.81 8.46 9.71
C PRO A 91 2.83 7.11 8.97
N PRO A 92 1.92 6.18 9.34
CA PRO A 92 1.73 4.95 8.57
C PRO A 92 1.27 5.28 7.15
N ALA A 93 1.66 4.48 6.16
CA ALA A 93 1.27 4.75 4.77
C ALA A 93 -0.27 4.78 4.62
N PRO A 94 -0.83 5.75 3.89
CA PRO A 94 -2.27 6.03 3.87
C PRO A 94 -3.05 5.08 2.95
N PHE A 95 -3.03 3.78 3.26
CA PHE A 95 -3.81 2.77 2.53
C PHE A 95 -4.88 2.16 3.42
N GLY A 96 -6.12 2.13 2.93
CA GLY A 96 -7.26 1.81 3.78
C GLY A 96 -7.76 3.05 4.51
N VAL A 97 -8.97 2.98 5.04
CA VAL A 97 -9.61 4.07 5.78
C VAL A 97 -8.84 4.37 7.07
N ARG A 98 -8.46 3.32 7.81
CA ARG A 98 -7.80 3.44 9.12
C ARG A 98 -6.41 4.06 9.01
N CYS A 99 -5.55 3.54 8.12
CA CYS A 99 -4.20 4.10 7.98
C CYS A 99 -4.23 5.48 7.32
N SER A 100 -5.19 5.76 6.42
CA SER A 100 -5.38 7.13 5.89
C SER A 100 -5.80 8.11 6.99
N ALA A 101 -6.74 7.73 7.85
CA ALA A 101 -7.16 8.55 8.99
C ALA A 101 -5.99 8.80 9.96
N ALA A 102 -5.20 7.77 10.26
CA ALA A 102 -4.01 7.90 11.11
C ALA A 102 -2.97 8.83 10.47
N TRP A 103 -2.71 8.68 9.17
CA TRP A 103 -1.77 9.53 8.44
C TRP A 103 -2.19 11.00 8.47
N LEU A 104 -3.44 11.29 8.10
CA LEU A 104 -3.98 12.66 8.12
C LEU A 104 -3.97 13.24 9.54
N THR A 105 -4.34 12.43 10.53
CA THR A 105 -4.39 12.87 11.93
C THR A 105 -3.02 13.22 12.46
N GLU A 106 -1.98 12.45 12.15
CA GLU A 106 -0.61 12.73 12.59
C GLU A 106 -0.09 14.02 11.97
N VAL A 107 -0.29 14.21 10.66
CA VAL A 107 0.09 15.44 9.94
C VAL A 107 -0.66 16.66 10.49
N ALA A 108 -1.99 16.57 10.60
CA ALA A 108 -2.80 17.69 11.09
C ALA A 108 -2.54 18.00 12.56
N SER A 109 -2.29 16.99 13.40
CA SER A 109 -1.96 17.21 14.82
C SER A 109 -0.63 17.93 14.98
N ALA A 110 0.38 17.58 14.18
CA ALA A 110 1.69 18.23 14.22
C ALA A 110 1.64 19.73 13.84
N LEU A 111 0.60 20.16 13.11
CA LEU A 111 0.35 21.54 12.72
C LEU A 111 -0.77 22.23 13.55
N GLY A 112 -1.28 21.59 14.59
CA GLY A 112 -2.38 22.14 15.40
C GLY A 112 -3.72 22.27 14.64
N ARG A 113 -3.92 21.50 13.56
CA ARG A 113 -5.10 21.51 12.69
C ARG A 113 -6.05 20.32 12.89
N ARG A 114 -5.85 19.52 13.94
CA ARG A 114 -6.65 18.31 14.21
C ARG A 114 -8.16 18.56 14.20
N GLY A 115 -8.64 19.63 14.83
CA GLY A 115 -10.08 19.95 14.85
C GLY A 115 -10.67 20.23 13.47
N ALA A 116 -9.92 20.93 12.60
CA ALA A 116 -10.34 21.19 11.21
C ALA A 116 -10.39 19.88 10.40
N LEU A 117 -9.42 18.99 10.62
CA LEU A 117 -9.43 17.66 10.01
C LEU A 117 -10.62 16.82 10.46
N GLU A 118 -10.93 16.78 11.76
CA GLU A 118 -12.06 16.00 12.28
C GLU A 118 -13.41 16.50 11.75
N ALA A 119 -13.55 17.80 11.47
CA ALA A 119 -14.72 18.35 10.79
C ALA A 119 -14.77 17.93 9.31
N THR A 120 -13.70 18.20 8.56
CA THR A 120 -13.57 17.86 7.14
C THR A 120 -13.78 16.36 6.90
N TRP A 121 -13.19 15.51 7.73
CA TRP A 121 -13.33 14.05 7.63
C TRP A 121 -14.77 13.59 7.82
N ARG A 122 -15.49 14.14 8.80
CA ARG A 122 -16.90 13.78 9.06
C ARG A 122 -17.79 14.17 7.89
N GLU A 123 -17.58 15.35 7.31
CA GLU A 123 -18.31 15.81 6.13
C GLU A 123 -18.00 14.91 4.93
N ASP A 124 -16.73 14.63 4.69
CA ASP A 124 -16.27 13.79 3.58
C ASP A 124 -16.81 12.35 3.66
N GLN A 125 -16.86 11.80 4.88
CA GLN A 125 -17.30 10.43 5.13
C GLN A 125 -18.78 10.20 4.81
N VAL A 126 -19.62 11.24 4.80
CA VAL A 126 -21.04 11.11 4.41
C VAL A 126 -21.17 10.56 2.99
N ASP A 127 -20.30 10.98 2.08
CA ASP A 127 -20.38 10.62 0.66
C ASP A 127 -19.96 9.17 0.39
N TRP A 128 -18.88 8.69 1.04
CA TRP A 128 -18.28 7.39 0.72
C TRP A 128 -18.52 6.30 1.77
N GLY A 129 -18.89 6.66 3.00
CA GLY A 129 -19.07 5.74 4.13
C GLY A 129 -20.10 4.62 3.88
N PRO A 130 -21.31 4.93 3.37
CA PRO A 130 -22.31 3.89 3.07
C PRO A 130 -21.83 2.89 2.01
N THR A 131 -21.17 3.38 0.96
CA THR A 131 -20.60 2.54 -0.11
C THR A 131 -19.51 1.64 0.43
N TRP A 132 -18.62 2.18 1.28
CA TRP A 132 -17.57 1.41 1.95
C TRP A 132 -18.15 0.22 2.74
N GLU A 133 -19.13 0.45 3.61
CA GLU A 133 -19.71 -0.63 4.42
C GLU A 133 -20.43 -1.68 3.58
N ALA A 134 -21.18 -1.26 2.55
CA ALA A 134 -21.86 -2.18 1.64
C ALA A 134 -20.87 -3.08 0.88
N LEU A 135 -19.77 -2.52 0.38
CA LEU A 135 -18.73 -3.28 -0.29
C LEU A 135 -17.98 -4.20 0.69
N ARG A 136 -17.67 -3.71 1.89
CA ARG A 136 -16.96 -4.47 2.92
C ARG A 136 -17.76 -5.69 3.35
N ALA A 137 -19.07 -5.56 3.50
CA ALA A 137 -19.97 -6.69 3.76
C ALA A 137 -19.91 -7.73 2.63
N ARG A 138 -19.90 -7.30 1.36
CA ARG A 138 -19.77 -8.21 0.20
C ARG A 138 -18.40 -8.91 0.17
N ALA A 139 -17.33 -8.23 0.58
CA ALA A 139 -15.98 -8.78 0.62
C ALA A 139 -15.86 -9.96 1.59
N GLY A 140 -16.68 -9.98 2.65
CA GLY A 140 -16.75 -11.07 3.63
C GLY A 140 -17.05 -12.45 3.04
N GLY A 141 -17.56 -12.52 1.81
CA GLY A 141 -17.77 -13.79 1.09
C GLY A 141 -16.53 -14.38 0.43
N TYR A 142 -15.39 -13.67 0.43
CA TYR A 142 -14.22 -14.04 -0.36
C TYR A 142 -12.94 -14.10 0.48
N ARG A 143 -12.00 -14.94 0.04
CA ARG A 143 -10.63 -15.01 0.57
C ARG A 143 -9.64 -14.62 -0.53
N LEU A 144 -8.58 -13.90 -0.15
CA LEU A 144 -7.47 -13.56 -1.03
C LEU A 144 -6.23 -14.37 -0.65
N GLY A 145 -5.23 -14.42 -1.52
CA GLY A 145 -4.03 -15.19 -1.26
C GLY A 145 -2.73 -14.48 -1.60
N PHE A 146 -1.65 -14.94 -0.98
CA PHE A 146 -0.28 -14.52 -1.27
C PHE A 146 0.61 -15.75 -1.41
N VAL A 147 1.58 -15.67 -2.32
CA VAL A 147 2.67 -16.66 -2.42
C VAL A 147 3.96 -15.93 -2.07
N CYS A 148 4.71 -16.48 -1.12
CA CYS A 148 5.99 -15.98 -0.64
C CYS A 148 7.06 -17.04 -0.92
N ASP A 149 8.17 -16.60 -1.50
CA ASP A 149 9.37 -17.38 -1.80
C ASP A 149 10.31 -17.55 -0.61
N ASP A 150 9.99 -16.94 0.53
CA ASP A 150 10.75 -17.01 1.77
C ASP A 150 9.92 -17.59 2.93
N SER A 151 10.61 -18.28 3.83
CA SER A 151 10.10 -18.76 5.12
C SER A 151 9.70 -17.63 6.07
N ASP A 152 10.33 -16.45 5.98
CA ASP A 152 9.88 -15.22 6.62
C ASP A 152 8.86 -14.50 5.74
N TRP A 153 7.72 -15.16 5.53
CA TRP A 153 6.61 -14.63 4.75
C TRP A 153 6.15 -13.26 5.25
N ARG A 154 6.29 -12.98 6.56
CA ARG A 154 5.96 -11.68 7.13
C ARG A 154 6.87 -10.61 6.57
N ALA A 155 8.19 -10.84 6.52
CA ALA A 155 9.12 -9.92 5.90
C ALA A 155 8.78 -9.67 4.42
N THR A 156 8.37 -10.70 3.68
CA THR A 156 7.94 -10.57 2.26
C THR A 156 6.66 -9.75 2.09
N LEU A 157 5.76 -9.80 3.07
CA LEU A 157 4.52 -9.00 3.08
C LEU A 157 4.67 -7.62 3.75
N ARG A 158 5.85 -7.27 4.29
CA ARG A 158 6.06 -5.96 4.93
C ARG A 158 5.79 -4.83 3.97
N ALA A 159 5.09 -3.82 4.47
CA ALA A 159 4.77 -2.59 3.75
C ALA A 159 6.00 -1.94 3.11
N SER A 160 7.11 -1.90 3.85
CA SER A 160 8.33 -1.24 3.40
C SER A 160 8.96 -1.85 2.15
N ARG A 161 8.73 -3.15 1.89
CA ARG A 161 9.18 -3.83 0.67
C ARG A 161 8.22 -3.66 -0.52
N ARG A 162 7.06 -3.02 -0.30
CA ARG A 162 5.97 -2.91 -1.28
C ARG A 162 5.53 -1.48 -1.47
N MET A 163 6.48 -0.58 -1.72
CA MET A 163 6.22 0.86 -1.85
C MET A 163 5.47 1.44 -0.65
N GLY A 164 5.68 0.91 0.56
CA GLY A 164 4.95 1.32 1.76
C GLY A 164 3.54 0.73 1.92
N VAL A 165 3.05 -0.13 1.00
CA VAL A 165 1.67 -0.63 1.05
C VAL A 165 1.53 -1.82 2.02
N PRO A 166 0.78 -1.70 3.13
CA PRO A 166 0.57 -2.78 4.09
C PRO A 166 -0.52 -3.75 3.57
N LEU A 167 -0.21 -4.49 2.50
CA LEU A 167 -1.21 -5.27 1.75
C LEU A 167 -1.99 -6.27 2.59
N LEU A 168 -1.34 -6.94 3.55
CA LEU A 168 -2.02 -7.91 4.41
C LEU A 168 -3.05 -7.19 5.28
N GLU A 169 -2.63 -6.16 6.01
CA GLU A 169 -3.47 -5.37 6.89
C GLU A 169 -4.59 -4.68 6.11
N LEU A 170 -4.29 -4.17 4.91
CA LEU A 170 -5.27 -3.57 4.02
C LEU A 170 -6.35 -4.58 3.64
N VAL A 171 -5.99 -5.77 3.16
CA VAL A 171 -6.97 -6.81 2.80
C VAL A 171 -7.84 -7.20 4.00
N MET A 172 -7.26 -7.26 5.21
CA MET A 172 -8.02 -7.55 6.42
C MET A 172 -8.98 -6.43 6.80
N GLU A 173 -8.60 -5.17 6.57
CA GLU A 173 -9.44 -4.00 6.82
C GLU A 173 -10.62 -3.90 5.83
N LEU A 174 -10.33 -4.19 4.56
CA LEU A 174 -11.27 -4.24 3.44
C LEU A 174 -12.42 -5.25 3.62
N GLY A 175 -12.37 -6.10 4.66
CA GLY A 175 -13.47 -6.98 5.05
C GLY A 175 -13.46 -8.35 4.39
N PHE A 176 -12.39 -8.74 3.70
CA PHE A 176 -12.25 -10.10 3.20
C PHE A 176 -12.29 -11.12 4.34
N ALA A 177 -12.95 -12.26 4.11
CA ALA A 177 -13.16 -13.31 5.13
C ALA A 177 -11.84 -13.88 5.69
N GLY A 178 -10.78 -13.79 4.90
CA GLY A 178 -9.44 -14.08 5.34
C GLY A 178 -8.45 -14.19 4.19
N VAL A 179 -7.24 -14.61 4.54
CA VAL A 179 -6.11 -14.65 3.64
C VAL A 179 -5.44 -16.02 3.69
N ASP A 180 -5.12 -16.58 2.54
CA ASP A 180 -4.31 -17.79 2.42
C ASP A 180 -2.87 -17.39 2.03
N VAL A 181 -1.90 -17.66 2.90
CA VAL A 181 -0.48 -17.39 2.64
C VAL A 181 0.23 -18.69 2.37
N PHE A 182 0.83 -18.83 1.19
CA PHE A 182 1.73 -19.92 0.84
C PHE A 182 3.17 -19.45 1.04
N ALA A 183 3.89 -20.04 1.98
CA ALA A 183 5.28 -19.70 2.27
C ALA A 183 6.20 -20.87 1.92
N PHE A 184 7.28 -20.58 1.18
CA PHE A 184 8.32 -21.55 0.93
C PHE A 184 9.04 -21.88 2.25
N ALA A 185 8.95 -23.12 2.71
CA ALA A 185 9.55 -23.51 3.99
C ALA A 185 11.07 -23.74 3.86
N GLY A 186 11.56 -24.19 2.69
CA GLY A 186 12.97 -24.55 2.53
C GLY A 186 13.47 -25.41 3.71
N VAL A 187 14.50 -24.92 4.41
CA VAL A 187 15.08 -25.56 5.61
C VAL A 187 14.41 -25.08 6.92
N ARG A 188 13.70 -23.94 6.90
CA ARG A 188 13.19 -23.26 8.11
C ARG A 188 11.67 -23.23 8.14
N ARG A 189 11.07 -23.75 9.22
CA ARG A 189 9.63 -23.66 9.42
C ARG A 189 9.19 -22.19 9.60
N PRO A 190 8.21 -21.69 8.83
CA PRO A 190 7.72 -20.32 8.98
C PRO A 190 6.99 -20.14 10.32
N ALA A 191 7.06 -18.93 10.87
CA ALA A 191 6.36 -18.59 12.10
C ALA A 191 4.83 -18.56 11.87
N PRO A 192 4.03 -19.11 12.80
CA PRO A 192 2.58 -19.16 12.66
C PRO A 192 1.98 -17.74 12.65
N PRO A 193 0.88 -17.48 11.93
CA PRO A 193 0.21 -16.19 11.91
C PRO A 193 -0.38 -15.83 13.29
N ARG A 194 -0.49 -14.53 13.56
CA ARG A 194 -1.12 -14.02 14.81
C ARG A 194 -2.62 -13.81 14.64
N ASP A 195 -3.08 -13.47 13.43
CA ASP A 195 -4.49 -13.26 13.12
C ASP A 195 -5.11 -14.59 12.65
N PRO A 196 -6.20 -15.07 13.29
CA PRO A 196 -6.82 -16.35 12.94
C PRO A 196 -7.45 -16.39 11.54
N ARG A 197 -7.65 -15.22 10.90
CA ARG A 197 -8.16 -15.13 9.53
C ARG A 197 -7.08 -15.45 8.48
N VAL A 198 -5.81 -15.46 8.88
CA VAL A 198 -4.68 -15.83 8.03
C VAL A 198 -4.41 -17.33 8.15
N ALA A 199 -4.65 -18.06 7.05
CA ALA A 199 -4.27 -19.46 6.91
C ALA A 199 -2.87 -19.55 6.31
N LEU A 200 -1.92 -20.11 7.06
CA LEU A 200 -0.55 -20.31 6.58
C LEU A 200 -0.37 -21.74 6.06
N HIS A 201 0.04 -21.83 4.80
CA HIS A 201 0.36 -23.07 4.09
C HIS A 201 1.86 -23.06 3.78
N THR A 202 2.50 -24.21 3.91
CA THR A 202 3.93 -24.37 3.60
C THR A 202 4.10 -25.26 2.38
N PHE A 203 5.10 -24.93 1.55
CA PHE A 203 5.51 -25.78 0.43
C PHE A 203 7.03 -25.79 0.33
N THR A 204 7.57 -26.87 -0.25
CA THR A 204 8.99 -27.08 -0.54
C THR A 204 9.22 -27.40 -2.02
N THR A 205 8.18 -27.85 -2.71
CA THR A 205 8.24 -28.14 -4.14
C THR A 205 7.18 -27.37 -4.92
N ARG A 206 7.36 -27.29 -6.23
CA ARG A 206 6.37 -26.70 -7.15
C ARG A 206 5.05 -27.46 -7.11
N ASP A 207 5.10 -28.78 -7.05
CA ASP A 207 3.89 -29.63 -7.07
C ASP A 207 3.07 -29.46 -5.78
N GLU A 208 3.74 -29.35 -4.63
CA GLU A 208 3.10 -29.00 -3.36
C GLU A 208 2.41 -27.63 -3.42
N LEU A 209 3.07 -26.62 -3.99
CA LEU A 209 2.47 -25.30 -4.18
C LEU A 209 1.23 -25.39 -5.07
N VAL A 210 1.33 -26.06 -6.22
CA VAL A 210 0.22 -26.21 -7.16
C VAL A 210 -0.96 -26.91 -6.50
N GLU A 211 -0.73 -28.01 -5.80
CA GLU A 211 -1.79 -28.74 -5.10
C GLU A 211 -2.41 -27.91 -3.97
N GLY A 212 -1.57 -27.20 -3.21
CA GLY A 212 -2.01 -26.26 -2.18
C GLY A 212 -2.90 -25.16 -2.75
N LEU A 213 -2.50 -24.54 -3.87
CA LEU A 213 -3.27 -23.50 -4.56
C LEU A 213 -4.61 -24.03 -5.08
N ARG A 214 -4.69 -25.28 -5.57
CA ARG A 214 -5.96 -25.90 -5.99
C ARG A 214 -6.92 -26.06 -4.81
N ARG A 215 -6.42 -26.51 -3.66
CA ARG A 215 -7.21 -26.72 -2.43
C ARG A 215 -7.58 -25.44 -1.70
N SER A 216 -6.82 -24.37 -1.91
CA SER A 216 -7.07 -23.07 -1.31
C SER A 216 -8.46 -22.54 -1.67
N ARG A 217 -9.14 -21.98 -0.67
CA ARG A 217 -10.43 -21.30 -0.85
C ARG A 217 -10.26 -19.87 -1.37
N ALA A 218 -9.03 -19.33 -1.38
CA ALA A 218 -8.77 -18.03 -1.96
C ALA A 218 -9.10 -18.01 -3.45
N VAL A 219 -9.77 -16.95 -3.88
CA VAL A 219 -10.27 -16.78 -5.26
C VAL A 219 -9.37 -15.91 -6.12
N SER A 220 -8.51 -15.11 -5.49
CA SER A 220 -7.55 -14.23 -6.16
C SER A 220 -6.25 -14.17 -5.37
N PHE A 221 -5.11 -14.15 -6.06
CA PHE A 221 -3.78 -14.15 -5.47
C PHE A 221 -2.98 -12.92 -5.90
N TYR A 222 -2.17 -12.40 -4.99
CA TYR A 222 -1.27 -11.30 -5.30
C TYR A 222 -0.20 -11.75 -6.30
N SER A 223 -0.07 -11.03 -7.41
CA SER A 223 0.99 -11.21 -8.40
C SER A 223 1.21 -9.92 -9.18
N GLU A 224 2.48 -9.49 -9.27
CA GLU A 224 2.89 -8.37 -10.12
C GLU A 224 3.08 -8.79 -11.59
N LEU A 225 2.98 -10.10 -11.89
CA LEU A 225 3.05 -10.60 -13.26
C LEU A 225 1.70 -10.39 -13.97
N TYR A 226 1.76 -9.68 -15.09
CA TYR A 226 0.61 -9.54 -15.97
C TYR A 226 0.22 -10.90 -16.56
N TYR A 227 -1.06 -11.27 -16.47
CA TYR A 227 -1.56 -12.60 -16.84
C TYR A 227 -0.72 -13.75 -16.27
N ASP A 228 -0.60 -13.83 -14.94
CA ASP A 228 0.08 -14.93 -14.28
C ASP A 228 -0.57 -16.28 -14.61
N ARG A 229 -0.04 -16.95 -15.65
CA ARG A 229 -0.59 -18.20 -16.18
C ARG A 229 -0.58 -19.32 -15.15
N ARG A 230 0.31 -19.24 -14.16
CA ARG A 230 0.41 -20.20 -13.07
C ARG A 230 -0.84 -20.14 -12.19
N LEU A 231 -1.40 -18.95 -11.98
CA LEU A 231 -2.63 -18.74 -11.23
C LEU A 231 -3.88 -19.01 -12.09
N SER A 232 -3.90 -18.48 -13.31
CA SER A 232 -5.09 -18.58 -14.18
C SER A 232 -5.47 -20.02 -14.51
N ARG A 233 -4.49 -20.91 -14.71
CA ARG A 233 -4.72 -22.35 -14.93
C ARG A 233 -5.24 -23.11 -13.72
N LEU A 234 -5.04 -22.56 -12.53
CA LEU A 234 -5.60 -23.10 -11.29
C LEU A 234 -6.96 -22.49 -10.99
N GLY A 235 -7.55 -21.79 -11.95
CA GLY A 235 -8.82 -21.10 -11.80
C GLY A 235 -8.78 -19.91 -10.85
N LYS A 236 -7.58 -19.38 -10.56
CA LYS A 236 -7.38 -18.26 -9.64
C LYS A 236 -7.24 -16.96 -10.41
N ASN A 237 -7.89 -15.92 -9.92
CA ASN A 237 -7.66 -14.55 -10.38
C ASN A 237 -6.33 -14.03 -9.81
N SER A 238 -5.84 -12.92 -10.35
CA SER A 238 -4.73 -12.17 -9.78
C SER A 238 -5.15 -10.74 -9.41
N PHE A 239 -4.45 -10.18 -8.42
CA PHE A 239 -4.45 -8.75 -8.08
C PHE A 239 -3.02 -8.28 -7.81
N SER A 240 -2.79 -6.97 -7.87
CA SER A 240 -1.46 -6.36 -7.79
C SER A 240 -1.51 -5.02 -7.06
N LEU A 241 -0.35 -4.37 -6.88
CA LEU A 241 -0.28 -3.01 -6.37
C LEU A 241 -1.01 -1.98 -7.26
N ARG A 242 -1.21 -2.27 -8.55
CA ARG A 242 -1.99 -1.40 -9.45
C ARG A 242 -3.47 -1.33 -9.09
N ASP A 243 -3.98 -2.34 -8.39
CA ASP A 243 -5.36 -2.36 -7.93
C ASP A 243 -5.55 -1.49 -6.66
N VAL A 244 -4.46 -1.07 -6.02
CA VAL A 244 -4.47 -0.32 -4.76
C VAL A 244 -4.37 1.19 -4.99
N ALA A 245 -5.16 1.94 -4.23
CA ALA A 245 -5.16 3.40 -4.18
C ALA A 245 -5.04 3.86 -2.71
N CYS A 246 -4.39 4.99 -2.49
CA CYS A 246 -4.26 5.60 -1.16
C CYS A 246 -5.44 6.52 -0.84
N GLY A 247 -5.58 6.87 0.44
CA GLY A 247 -6.65 7.70 0.96
C GLY A 247 -7.97 6.94 1.20
N PRO A 248 -8.96 7.59 1.83
CA PRO A 248 -10.22 6.94 2.21
C PRO A 248 -11.06 6.55 0.99
N ARG A 249 -11.22 7.47 0.03
CA ARG A 249 -11.86 7.19 -1.27
C ARG A 249 -11.06 6.17 -2.09
N GLY A 250 -9.73 6.20 -1.99
CA GLY A 250 -8.89 5.16 -2.59
C GLY A 250 -9.11 3.78 -1.99
N ALA A 251 -9.39 3.67 -0.69
CA ALA A 251 -9.77 2.41 -0.07
C ALA A 251 -11.06 1.84 -0.67
N VAL A 252 -12.07 2.68 -0.92
CA VAL A 252 -13.31 2.28 -1.61
C VAL A 252 -13.00 1.76 -3.02
N ARG A 253 -12.25 2.52 -3.83
CA ARG A 253 -11.86 2.07 -5.18
C ARG A 253 -11.05 0.77 -5.16
N THR A 254 -10.14 0.64 -4.20
CA THR A 254 -9.35 -0.59 -4.01
C THR A 254 -10.28 -1.77 -3.74
N LEU A 255 -11.24 -1.59 -2.83
CA LEU A 255 -12.20 -2.62 -2.49
C LEU A 255 -13.06 -3.04 -3.68
N GLU A 256 -13.58 -2.08 -4.44
CA GLU A 256 -14.35 -2.35 -5.66
C GLU A 256 -13.56 -3.15 -6.69
N ARG A 257 -12.30 -2.75 -6.93
CA ARG A 257 -11.40 -3.45 -7.86
C ARG A 257 -11.14 -4.88 -7.40
N LEU A 258 -10.77 -5.07 -6.13
CA LEU A 258 -10.48 -6.41 -5.59
C LEU A 258 -11.73 -7.29 -5.57
N LEU A 259 -12.91 -6.73 -5.26
CA LEU A 259 -14.19 -7.45 -5.36
C LEU A 259 -14.50 -7.88 -6.79
N THR A 260 -14.29 -6.99 -7.76
CA THR A 260 -14.48 -7.30 -9.18
C THR A 260 -13.58 -8.46 -9.61
N ARG A 261 -12.30 -8.45 -9.18
CA ARG A 261 -11.38 -9.59 -9.41
C ARG A 261 -11.87 -10.86 -8.72
N ALA A 262 -12.30 -10.78 -7.46
CA ALA A 262 -12.77 -11.93 -6.69
C ALA A 262 -14.04 -12.57 -7.26
N GLN A 263 -14.92 -11.75 -7.86
CA GLN A 263 -16.19 -12.17 -8.44
C GLN A 263 -16.03 -12.77 -9.83
N LEU A 264 -15.00 -12.37 -10.60
CA LEU A 264 -14.78 -12.82 -11.97
C LEU A 264 -14.76 -14.36 -12.07
N PRO A 265 -15.75 -14.99 -12.72
CA PRO A 265 -15.83 -16.45 -12.79
C PRO A 265 -14.96 -17.04 -13.91
N PHE A 266 -14.36 -16.19 -14.76
CA PHE A 266 -13.70 -16.60 -16.00
C PHE A 266 -12.69 -17.73 -15.78
N TYR A 267 -11.67 -17.51 -14.94
CA TYR A 267 -10.64 -18.53 -14.73
C TYR A 267 -11.20 -19.78 -14.04
N ARG A 268 -12.13 -19.63 -13.10
CA ARG A 268 -12.79 -20.79 -12.45
C ARG A 268 -13.52 -21.67 -13.47
N ARG A 269 -14.15 -21.07 -14.48
CA ARG A 269 -14.94 -21.79 -15.48
C ARG A 269 -14.09 -22.34 -16.63
N TYR A 270 -13.05 -21.62 -17.03
CA TYR A 270 -12.33 -21.90 -18.27
C TYR A 270 -10.87 -22.29 -18.08
N ALA A 271 -10.39 -22.46 -16.84
CA ALA A 271 -9.00 -22.86 -16.55
C ALA A 271 -8.55 -24.11 -17.32
N SER A 272 -9.42 -25.11 -17.47
CA SER A 272 -9.14 -26.36 -18.19
C SER A 272 -8.96 -26.16 -19.70
N LEU A 273 -9.42 -25.04 -20.26
CA LEU A 273 -9.26 -24.68 -21.67
C LEU A 273 -8.01 -23.84 -21.91
N LEU A 274 -7.33 -23.38 -20.85
CA LEU A 274 -6.09 -22.63 -20.96
C LEU A 274 -4.94 -23.62 -21.16
N GLY A 275 -4.54 -23.83 -22.42
CA GLY A 275 -3.46 -24.75 -22.80
C GLY A 275 -2.11 -24.45 -22.13
N GLU A 276 -1.15 -25.37 -22.30
CA GLU A 276 0.22 -25.24 -21.78
C GLU A 276 0.92 -23.99 -22.33
N PRO A 277 1.95 -23.43 -21.63
CA PRO A 277 2.60 -22.25 -22.11
C PRO A 277 3.39 -22.71 -23.33
N PHE A 278 3.38 -21.94 -24.41
CA PHE A 278 4.38 -22.15 -25.44
C PHE A 278 5.74 -22.00 -24.77
N THR A 279 6.45 -23.12 -24.60
CA THR A 279 7.85 -23.13 -24.17
C THR A 279 8.67 -22.60 -25.34
N ILE A 280 9.02 -21.33 -25.29
CA ILE A 280 10.03 -20.78 -26.19
C ILE A 280 11.36 -21.29 -25.64
N GLY A 281 11.92 -22.35 -26.23
CA GLY A 281 13.31 -22.75 -26.00
C GLY A 281 13.61 -24.07 -25.28
N GLU A 282 12.79 -25.11 -25.39
CA GLU A 282 13.26 -26.49 -25.17
C GLU A 282 13.40 -27.18 -26.54
N GLY A 283 14.46 -26.79 -27.26
CA GLY A 283 14.71 -27.24 -28.62
C GLY A 283 15.88 -26.50 -29.28
N ALA A 284 17.05 -26.55 -28.63
CA ALA A 284 18.37 -26.43 -29.26
C ALA A 284 19.41 -27.08 -28.34
#